data_AF-A0A091E286-F1
#
_entry.id   AF-A0A091E286-F1
#
_cell.length_a   1.000
_cell.length_b   1.000
_cell.length_c   1.000
_cell.angle_alpha   90.00
_cell.angle_beta   90.00
_cell.angle_gamma   90.00
#
_symmetry.space_group_name_H-M   'P 1'
#
loop_
_entity.id
_entity.type
_entity.pdbx_description
1 polymer ?
#
loop_
_entity_poly.entity_id
_entity_poly.type
_entity_poly.pdbx_seq_one_letter_code
_entity_poly.pdbx_strand_id
1 'polypeptide(L)'
;LTFTVRLLPPFSLQEAEVGLITNELCNLLFVQRTGRDHLVQEEMLCVGNFSTGNSICEGDSGGPLVCLQPGAWVLVGLASWGLDCRHPTFPSVFTRVTYFTDWISTIKRPTPVLDSLPGSPPGDFLPPPLTATGSRKTHSVPRPAQTCLLLPFMLQAPQQAGG
;
A
#
# COMPACT_ATOMS: atom_id res chain seq x y z
N LEU A 1 -8.04 12.63 -2.73
CA LEU A 1 -8.79 12.88 -3.99
C LEU A 1 -10.24 13.11 -3.60
N THR A 2 -10.96 14.16 -4.03
CA THR A 2 -12.37 14.37 -3.64
C THR A 2 -13.34 13.82 -4.69
N PHE A 3 -14.52 13.35 -4.26
CA PHE A 3 -15.54 12.64 -5.08
C PHE A 3 -16.04 13.40 -6.32
N THR A 4 -15.76 14.70 -6.44
CA THR A 4 -16.17 15.51 -7.61
C THR A 4 -15.04 15.74 -8.60
N VAL A 5 -13.82 15.24 -8.34
CA VAL A 5 -12.74 15.32 -9.33
C VAL A 5 -12.92 14.19 -10.33
N ARG A 6 -13.76 14.44 -11.35
CA ARG A 6 -13.56 13.75 -12.63
C ARG A 6 -12.17 14.16 -13.10
N LEU A 7 -11.23 13.23 -13.08
CA LEU A 7 -9.92 13.45 -13.67
C LEU A 7 -10.15 13.93 -15.10
N LEU A 8 -9.69 15.15 -15.42
CA LEU A 8 -9.75 15.63 -16.79
C LEU A 8 -8.66 14.92 -17.59
N PRO A 9 -8.92 14.58 -18.87
CA PRO A 9 -7.87 14.09 -19.74
C PRO A 9 -6.65 15.01 -19.69
N PRO A 10 -5.42 14.47 -19.63
CA PRO A 10 -5.07 13.05 -19.66
C PRO A 10 -5.19 12.43 -18.26
N PHE A 11 -6.01 11.37 -18.10
CA PHE A 11 -6.24 10.61 -16.86
C PHE A 11 -4.94 10.06 -16.26
N SER A 12 -4.18 10.95 -15.64
CA SER A 12 -2.81 10.69 -15.21
C SER A 12 -2.85 9.95 -13.88
N LEU A 13 -1.96 8.98 -13.71
CA LEU A 13 -1.77 8.30 -12.43
C LEU A 13 -1.44 9.34 -11.34
N GLN A 14 -2.05 9.18 -10.17
CA GLN A 14 -1.86 10.05 -9.02
C GLN A 14 -1.07 9.31 -7.93
N GLU A 15 -0.34 10.06 -7.12
CA GLU A 15 0.40 9.55 -5.96
C GLU A 15 0.22 10.52 -4.78
N ALA A 16 0.26 9.99 -3.56
CA ALA A 16 0.13 10.78 -2.34
C ALA A 16 0.92 10.14 -1.20
N GLU A 17 1.53 10.99 -0.37
CA GLU A 17 2.17 10.55 0.88
C GLU A 17 1.15 10.51 2.02
N VAL A 18 1.18 9.40 2.77
CA VAL A 18 0.28 9.10 3.90
C VAL A 18 1.07 8.48 5.05
N GLY A 19 0.59 8.64 6.28
CA GLY A 19 1.16 8.01 7.47
C GLY A 19 0.38 6.78 7.91
N LEU A 20 1.07 5.77 8.41
CA LEU A 20 0.44 4.62 9.10
C LEU A 20 -0.09 5.07 10.46
N ILE A 21 -1.30 4.62 10.80
CA ILE A 21 -1.90 4.81 12.13
C ILE A 21 -2.32 3.45 12.69
N THR A 22 -2.38 3.33 14.02
CA THR A 22 -2.74 2.05 14.66
C THR A 22 -4.21 1.72 14.42
N ASN A 23 -4.55 0.43 14.47
CA ASN A 23 -5.93 -0.02 14.28
C ASN A 23 -6.84 0.51 15.40
N GLU A 24 -6.33 0.68 16.62
CA GLU A 24 -7.06 1.25 17.75
C GLU A 24 -7.44 2.70 17.48
N LEU A 25 -6.47 3.54 17.09
CA LEU A 25 -6.74 4.93 16.73
C LEU A 25 -7.71 5.02 15.55
N CYS A 26 -7.54 4.14 14.56
CA CYS A 26 -8.42 4.10 13.41
C CYS A 26 -9.87 3.78 13.80
N ASN A 27 -10.07 2.72 14.60
CA ASN A 27 -11.39 2.35 15.11
C ASN A 27 -12.01 3.47 15.94
N LEU A 28 -11.26 4.17 16.81
CA LEU A 28 -11.77 5.32 17.56
C LEU A 28 -12.32 6.42 16.65
N LEU A 29 -11.60 6.75 15.57
CA LEU A 29 -12.03 7.75 14.59
C LEU A 29 -13.28 7.33 13.83
N PHE A 30 -13.39 6.04 13.48
CA PHE A 30 -14.57 5.49 12.82
C PHE A 30 -15.80 5.44 13.73
N VAL A 31 -15.63 5.02 14.99
CA VAL A 31 -16.70 5.01 16.00
C VAL A 31 -17.24 6.41 16.21
N GLN A 32 -16.36 7.40 16.38
CA GLN A 32 -16.74 8.78 16.58
C GLN A 32 -17.59 9.33 15.41
N ARG A 33 -17.35 8.86 14.17
CA ARG A 33 -18.06 9.35 12.99
C ARG A 33 -19.31 8.55 12.63
N THR A 34 -19.29 7.25 12.84
CA THR A 34 -20.31 6.31 12.33
C THR A 34 -21.17 5.71 13.44
N GLY A 35 -20.73 5.75 14.69
CA GLY A 35 -21.34 5.06 15.82
C GLY A 35 -21.21 3.53 15.76
N ARG A 36 -20.32 2.97 14.93
CA ARG A 36 -20.08 1.53 14.79
C ARG A 36 -18.71 1.13 15.30
N ASP A 37 -18.68 0.17 16.21
CA ASP A 37 -17.44 -0.41 16.76
C ASP A 37 -16.80 -1.45 15.82
N HIS A 38 -15.50 -1.68 16.03
CA HIS A 38 -14.71 -2.78 15.44
C HIS A 38 -14.70 -2.88 13.90
N LEU A 39 -14.57 -1.76 13.19
CA LEU A 39 -14.52 -1.77 11.72
C LEU A 39 -13.20 -2.28 11.14
N VAL A 40 -12.08 -2.08 11.84
CA VAL A 40 -10.73 -2.39 11.35
C VAL A 40 -10.12 -3.53 12.16
N GLN A 41 -9.87 -4.64 11.47
CA GLN A 41 -9.33 -5.88 12.03
C GLN A 41 -7.83 -6.06 11.72
N GLU A 42 -7.21 -7.14 12.18
CA GLU A 42 -5.76 -7.38 12.10
C GLU A 42 -5.24 -7.56 10.66
N GLU A 43 -6.05 -8.12 9.78
CA GLU A 43 -5.81 -8.27 8.34
C GLU A 43 -5.93 -6.95 7.58
N MET A 44 -6.22 -5.86 8.29
CA MET A 44 -6.29 -4.50 7.78
C MET A 44 -5.21 -3.61 8.40
N LEU A 45 -4.87 -2.55 7.68
CA LEU A 45 -4.05 -1.44 8.18
C LEU A 45 -4.70 -0.13 7.80
N CYS A 46 -4.52 0.87 8.66
CA CYS A 46 -5.03 2.21 8.40
C CYS A 46 -3.92 3.18 8.06
N VAL A 47 -4.22 4.08 7.12
CA VAL A 47 -3.41 5.24 6.83
C VAL A 47 -4.21 6.52 7.02
N GLY A 48 -3.53 7.57 7.45
CA GLY A 48 -4.11 8.90 7.55
C GLY A 48 -3.05 9.94 7.30
N ASN A 49 -3.44 11.04 6.68
CA ASN A 49 -2.65 12.26 6.65
C ASN A 49 -3.55 13.41 7.12
N PHE A 50 -3.61 13.67 8.43
CA PHE A 50 -4.54 14.66 8.97
C PHE A 50 -4.19 16.11 8.60
N SER A 51 -3.02 16.36 7.97
CA SER A 51 -2.59 17.68 7.52
C SER A 51 -3.02 18.00 6.09
N THR A 52 -2.82 17.08 5.14
CA THR A 52 -3.23 17.25 3.73
C THR A 52 -4.59 16.66 3.45
N GLY A 53 -4.97 15.69 4.28
CA GLY A 53 -6.13 14.85 4.13
C GLY A 53 -6.14 13.96 2.88
N ASN A 54 -4.95 13.53 2.48
CA ASN A 54 -4.83 12.53 1.43
C ASN A 54 -5.56 11.23 1.84
N SER A 55 -6.48 10.79 0.98
CA SER A 55 -7.27 9.57 1.13
C SER A 55 -7.39 8.86 -0.21
N ILE A 56 -7.65 7.55 -0.15
CA ILE A 56 -8.14 6.82 -1.31
C ILE A 56 -9.55 7.30 -1.68
N CYS A 57 -9.96 7.05 -2.91
CA CYS A 57 -11.31 7.28 -3.40
C CYS A 57 -11.80 6.11 -4.26
N GLU A 58 -13.02 6.24 -4.79
CA GLU A 58 -13.59 5.33 -5.77
C GLU A 58 -12.65 5.12 -6.96
N GLY A 59 -12.41 3.86 -7.32
CA GLY A 59 -11.49 3.47 -8.39
C GLY A 59 -10.05 3.22 -7.94
N ASP A 60 -9.67 3.58 -6.71
CA ASP A 60 -8.34 3.26 -6.17
C ASP A 60 -8.24 1.83 -5.61
N SER A 61 -9.36 1.12 -5.45
CA SER A 61 -9.41 -0.23 -4.87
C SER A 61 -8.42 -1.19 -5.55
N GLY A 62 -7.63 -1.89 -4.74
CA GLY A 62 -6.52 -2.75 -5.19
C GLY A 62 -5.22 -2.01 -5.49
N GLY A 63 -5.24 -0.67 -5.49
CA GLY A 63 -4.07 0.17 -5.69
C GLY A 63 -3.00 -0.03 -4.60
N PRO A 64 -1.71 0.15 -4.93
CA PRO A 64 -0.62 -0.19 -4.03
C PRO A 64 -0.38 0.88 -2.97
N LEU A 65 -0.27 0.47 -1.70
CA LEU A 65 0.42 1.22 -0.67
C LEU A 65 1.83 0.68 -0.54
N VAL A 66 2.83 1.53 -0.81
CA VAL A 66 4.24 1.17 -0.77
C VAL A 66 4.98 1.94 0.31
N CYS A 67 5.89 1.25 0.99
CA CYS A 67 6.86 1.86 1.89
C CYS A 67 8.24 1.83 1.24
N LEU A 68 8.93 2.97 1.25
CA LEU A 68 10.34 3.01 0.88
C LEU A 68 11.19 2.41 2.00
N GLN A 69 11.84 1.28 1.71
CA GLN A 69 12.89 0.70 2.52
C GLN A 69 14.26 0.96 1.86
N PRO A 70 15.40 0.78 2.56
CA PRO A 70 16.71 0.97 1.97
C PRO A 70 16.88 0.21 0.65
N GLY A 71 16.92 0.95 -0.47
CA GLY A 71 17.12 0.40 -1.81
C GLY A 71 15.88 -0.18 -2.52
N ALA A 72 14.69 -0.21 -1.91
CA ALA A 72 13.50 -0.79 -2.55
C ALA A 72 12.18 -0.23 -2.04
N TRP A 73 11.20 -0.15 -2.94
CA TRP A 73 9.79 0.05 -2.57
C TRP A 73 9.16 -1.30 -2.25
N VAL A 74 8.59 -1.42 -1.04
CA VAL A 74 7.95 -2.64 -0.56
C VAL A 74 6.44 -2.43 -0.52
N LEU A 75 5.69 -3.33 -1.15
CA LEU A 75 4.23 -3.34 -1.10
C LEU A 75 3.78 -3.79 0.30
N VAL A 76 3.09 -2.90 1.01
CA VAL A 76 2.65 -3.13 2.40
C VAL A 76 1.14 -3.21 2.53
N GLY A 77 0.40 -2.62 1.59
CA GLY A 77 -1.05 -2.64 1.60
C GLY A 77 -1.68 -2.56 0.22
N LEU A 78 -2.95 -2.94 0.15
CA LEU A 78 -3.81 -2.77 -1.02
C LEU A 78 -5.01 -1.91 -0.63
N ALA A 79 -5.28 -0.84 -1.39
CA ALA A 79 -6.39 0.05 -1.12
C ALA A 79 -7.70 -0.74 -1.08
N SER A 80 -8.50 -0.53 -0.04
CA SER A 80 -9.72 -1.32 0.18
C SER A 80 -10.94 -0.41 0.27
N TRP A 81 -11.06 0.35 1.35
CA TRP A 81 -12.24 1.15 1.62
C TRP A 81 -11.95 2.37 2.51
N GLY A 82 -12.88 3.32 2.51
CA GLY A 82 -12.88 4.51 3.36
C GLY A 82 -14.30 5.06 3.43
N LEU A 83 -14.54 6.05 4.30
CA LEU A 83 -15.89 6.64 4.44
C LEU A 83 -16.29 7.46 3.23
N ASP A 84 -15.46 8.46 2.94
CA ASP A 84 -15.57 9.26 1.74
C ASP A 84 -14.19 9.90 1.49
N CYS A 85 -14.00 10.34 0.26
CA CYS A 85 -12.77 11.01 -0.14
C CYS A 85 -12.96 12.55 -0.20
N ARG A 86 -14.16 13.05 0.15
CA ARG A 86 -14.53 14.48 0.13
C ARG A 86 -14.13 15.21 1.41
N HIS A 87 -14.06 14.48 2.52
CA HIS A 87 -13.65 14.94 3.83
C HIS A 87 -12.27 14.35 4.10
N PRO A 88 -11.22 15.08 3.69
CA PRO A 88 -9.87 14.53 3.60
C PRO A 88 -9.32 14.15 5.00
N THR A 89 -10.03 14.46 6.09
CA THR A 89 -9.63 14.18 7.47
C THR A 89 -9.91 12.75 7.98
N PHE A 90 -10.47 11.83 7.18
CA PHE A 90 -10.74 10.46 7.63
C PHE A 90 -9.69 9.44 7.17
N PRO A 91 -9.32 8.46 8.03
CA PRO A 91 -8.41 7.39 7.64
C PRO A 91 -8.94 6.58 6.45
N SER A 92 -8.00 6.10 5.63
CA SER A 92 -8.24 5.11 4.58
C SER A 92 -7.78 3.74 5.05
N VAL A 93 -8.54 2.70 4.72
CA VAL A 93 -8.27 1.33 5.13
C VAL A 93 -7.75 0.51 3.95
N PHE A 94 -6.66 -0.21 4.22
CA PHE A 94 -5.96 -1.05 3.28
C PHE A 94 -5.93 -2.48 3.79
N THR A 95 -5.95 -3.45 2.87
CA THR A 95 -5.60 -4.84 3.20
C THR A 95 -4.14 -4.90 3.61
N ARG A 96 -3.83 -5.55 4.73
CA ARG A 96 -2.46 -5.70 5.24
C ARG A 96 -1.75 -6.84 4.51
N VAL A 97 -0.87 -6.51 3.57
CA VAL A 97 -0.19 -7.53 2.73
C VAL A 97 0.62 -8.52 3.58
N THR A 98 1.24 -8.06 4.67
CA THR A 98 2.00 -8.92 5.58
C THR A 98 1.16 -9.99 6.27
N TYR A 99 -0.14 -9.78 6.43
CA TYR A 99 -1.05 -10.79 6.99
C TYR A 99 -1.28 -11.95 6.01
N PHE A 100 -1.19 -11.67 4.69
CA PHE A 100 -1.51 -12.63 3.64
C PHE A 100 -0.27 -13.23 2.95
N THR A 101 0.94 -13.02 3.48
CA THR A 101 2.19 -13.49 2.83
C THR A 101 2.25 -15.00 2.64
N ASP A 102 1.72 -15.76 3.59
CA ASP A 102 1.70 -17.22 3.52
C ASP A 102 0.75 -17.67 2.43
N TRP A 103 -0.48 -17.15 2.42
CA TRP A 103 -1.45 -17.40 1.37
C TRP A 103 -0.89 -17.02 -0.01
N ILE A 104 -0.35 -15.81 -0.17
CA ILE A 104 0.28 -15.35 -1.42
C ILE A 104 1.38 -16.33 -1.84
N SER A 105 2.17 -16.83 -0.90
CA SER A 105 3.26 -17.77 -1.19
C SER A 105 2.79 -19.14 -1.66
N THR A 106 1.59 -19.57 -1.28
CA THR A 106 0.99 -20.83 -1.78
C THR A 106 0.45 -20.71 -3.20
N ILE A 107 0.01 -19.51 -3.62
CA ILE A 107 -0.62 -19.29 -4.93
C ILE A 107 0.30 -18.65 -5.96
N LYS A 108 1.37 -17.94 -5.53
CA LYS A 108 2.31 -17.29 -6.44
C LYS A 108 3.01 -18.37 -7.26
N ARG A 109 2.86 -18.28 -8.58
CA ARG A 109 3.65 -19.13 -9.49
C ARG A 109 5.03 -18.49 -9.65
N PRO A 110 6.09 -19.29 -9.76
CA PRO A 110 7.36 -18.77 -10.26
C PRO A 110 7.08 -18.06 -11.59
N THR A 111 7.52 -16.82 -11.72
CA THR A 111 7.58 -16.19 -13.04
C THR A 111 8.48 -17.09 -13.90
N PRO A 112 8.01 -17.59 -15.06
CA PRO A 112 8.85 -18.40 -15.92
C PRO A 112 10.11 -17.59 -16.23
N VAL A 113 11.26 -18.15 -15.88
CA VAL A 113 12.52 -17.58 -16.32
C VAL A 113 12.53 -17.71 -17.83
N LEU A 114 12.77 -16.59 -18.54
CA LEU A 114 12.74 -16.51 -20.01
C LEU A 114 13.69 -17.52 -20.69
N ASP A 115 14.59 -18.11 -19.92
CA ASP A 115 15.52 -19.18 -20.31
C ASP A 115 14.87 -20.53 -20.59
N SER A 116 13.56 -20.70 -20.31
CA SER A 116 12.86 -21.99 -20.47
C SER A 116 12.07 -22.14 -21.77
N LEU A 117 12.13 -21.18 -22.70
CA LEU A 117 11.65 -21.39 -24.07
C LEU A 117 12.69 -22.13 -24.91
N PRO A 118 12.38 -23.31 -25.50
CA PRO A 118 13.24 -23.92 -26.49
C PRO A 118 13.31 -23.02 -27.73
N GLY A 119 14.43 -22.31 -27.91
CA GLY A 119 14.71 -21.51 -29.13
C GLY A 119 15.07 -20.04 -28.92
N SER A 120 15.25 -19.53 -27.70
CA SER A 120 15.80 -18.18 -27.51
C SER A 120 17.32 -18.15 -27.74
N PRO A 121 17.85 -17.17 -28.51
CA PRO A 121 19.30 -17.01 -28.69
C PRO A 121 19.97 -16.68 -27.34
N PRO A 122 21.23 -17.12 -27.11
CA PRO A 122 21.96 -16.73 -25.92
C PRO A 122 22.28 -15.23 -26.01
N GLY A 123 21.68 -14.43 -25.13
CA GLY A 123 21.94 -13.00 -25.09
C GLY A 123 21.23 -12.32 -23.93
N ASP A 124 21.97 -12.14 -22.83
CA ASP A 124 22.21 -10.91 -22.06
C ASP A 124 21.11 -9.84 -21.92
N PHE A 125 19.83 -10.20 -21.96
CA PHE A 125 18.76 -9.29 -21.56
C PHE A 125 18.41 -9.56 -20.10
N LEU A 126 19.27 -9.10 -19.19
CA LEU A 126 18.81 -8.73 -17.86
C LEU A 126 17.68 -7.71 -18.07
N PRO A 127 16.43 -8.01 -17.67
CA PRO A 127 15.38 -7.00 -17.75
C PRO A 127 15.88 -5.79 -16.95
N PRO A 128 15.80 -4.58 -17.50
CA PRO A 128 16.17 -3.40 -16.75
C PRO A 128 15.40 -3.43 -15.42
N PRO A 129 16.04 -3.09 -14.28
CA PRO A 129 15.33 -3.02 -13.02
C PRO A 129 14.08 -2.18 -13.23
N LEU A 130 12.93 -2.70 -12.82
CA LEU A 130 11.65 -2.01 -12.95
C LEU A 130 11.75 -0.69 -12.17
N THR A 131 12.17 0.38 -12.85
CA THR A 131 12.08 1.73 -12.32
C THR A 131 10.61 2.04 -12.24
N ALA A 132 10.09 2.18 -11.02
CA ALA A 132 8.80 2.80 -10.79
C ALA A 132 8.78 4.12 -11.57
N THR A 133 7.71 4.37 -12.34
CA THR A 133 7.50 5.61 -13.08
C THR A 133 7.27 6.74 -12.08
N GLY A 134 8.34 7.19 -11.42
CA GLY A 134 8.32 8.33 -10.54
C GLY A 134 8.14 9.59 -11.38
N SER A 135 7.10 10.35 -11.07
CA SER A 135 6.98 11.72 -11.54
C SER A 135 8.22 12.48 -11.08
N ARG A 136 8.92 13.16 -12.01
CA ARG A 136 10.16 13.90 -11.74
C ARG A 136 9.85 15.15 -10.91
N LYS A 137 9.46 14.99 -9.65
CA LYS A 137 9.49 16.06 -8.66
C LYS A 137 10.91 16.13 -8.10
N THR A 138 11.48 17.32 -8.15
CA THR A 138 12.81 17.68 -7.65
C THR A 138 13.15 16.94 -6.35
N HIS A 139 14.25 16.20 -6.37
CA HIS A 139 14.73 15.35 -5.28
C HIS A 139 14.87 16.11 -3.95
N SER A 140 13.82 16.09 -3.13
CA SER A 140 14.00 15.87 -1.70
C SER A 140 14.09 14.36 -1.51
N VAL A 141 15.21 13.86 -0.99
CA VAL A 141 15.34 12.48 -0.52
C VAL A 141 14.11 12.18 0.34
N PRO A 142 13.22 11.24 -0.05
CA PRO A 142 12.09 10.89 0.78
C PRO A 142 12.69 10.33 2.07
N ARG A 143 12.53 11.04 3.19
CA ARG A 143 12.86 10.46 4.49
C ARG A 143 11.86 9.31 4.67
N PRO A 144 12.31 8.06 4.79
CA PRO A 144 11.39 6.98 5.10
C PRO A 144 10.68 7.38 6.39
N ALA A 145 9.34 7.36 6.39
CA ALA A 145 8.59 7.51 7.62
C ALA A 145 9.17 6.49 8.61
N GLN A 146 9.50 6.91 9.84
CA GLN A 146 10.12 6.03 10.85
C GLN A 146 9.30 4.73 11.04
N THR A 147 7.99 4.81 10.81
CA THR A 147 7.05 3.69 10.79
C THR A 147 7.33 2.65 9.70
N CYS A 148 7.81 3.04 8.52
CA CYS A 148 8.19 2.11 7.45
C CYS A 148 9.51 1.36 7.76
N LEU A 149 10.40 1.93 8.58
CA LEU A 149 11.67 1.28 8.97
C LEU A 149 11.49 0.16 10.01
N LEU A 150 10.37 0.14 10.73
CA LEU A 150 10.06 -0.85 11.76
C LEU A 150 9.23 -2.05 11.24
N LEU A 151 8.71 -1.99 10.01
CA LEU A 151 8.02 -3.10 9.34
C LEU A 151 8.78 -4.44 9.35
N PRO A 152 10.11 -4.50 9.17
CA PRO A 152 10.86 -5.75 9.33
C PRO A 152 10.72 -6.39 10.72
N PHE A 153 10.55 -5.62 11.81
CA PHE A 153 10.34 -6.19 13.14
C PHE A 153 8.94 -6.82 13.30
N MET A 154 7.95 -6.35 12.55
CA MET A 154 6.59 -6.95 12.53
C MET A 154 6.53 -8.25 11.70
N LEU A 155 7.49 -8.47 10.80
CA LEU A 155 7.66 -9.73 10.06
C LEU A 155 8.27 -10.85 10.91
N GLN A 156 8.81 -10.53 12.09
CA GLN A 156 9.53 -11.46 12.97
C GLN A 156 8.79 -11.79 14.28
N ALA A 157 7.57 -11.29 14.47
CA ALA A 157 6.74 -11.77 15.56
C ALA A 157 6.40 -13.25 15.31
N PRO A 158 6.79 -14.19 16.18
CA PRO A 158 6.40 -15.58 16.01
C PRO A 158 4.87 -15.64 16.08
N GLN A 159 4.25 -16.24 15.06
CA GLN A 159 2.89 -16.72 15.20
C GLN A 159 2.87 -17.66 16.41
N GLN A 160 2.30 -17.20 17.52
CA GLN A 160 1.93 -18.10 18.59
C GLN A 160 0.88 -19.04 18.00
N ALA A 161 1.28 -20.29 17.87
CA ALA A 161 0.44 -21.41 17.50
C ALA A 161 -0.81 -21.42 18.39
N GLY A 162 -2.00 -21.30 17.79
CA GLY A 162 -3.25 -21.73 18.39
C GLY A 162 -3.48 -23.19 18.03
N GLY A 163 -3.38 -24.06 19.04
CA GLY A 163 -3.72 -25.49 18.96
C GLY A 163 -5.21 -25.76 19.09
#